data_AF-A0A2V5PL34-F1
#
_entry.id   AF-A0A2V5PL34-F1
#
_cell.length_a   1.000
_cell.length_b   1.000
_cell.length_c   1.000
_cell.angle_alpha   90.00
_cell.angle_beta   90.00
_cell.angle_gamma   90.00
#
_symmetry.space_group_name_H-M   'P 1'
#
loop_
_entity.id
_entity.type
_entity.pdbx_description
1 polymer ?
#
loop_
_entity_poly.entity_id
_entity_poly.type
_entity_poly.pdbx_seq_one_letter_code
_entity_poly.pdbx_strand_id
1 'polypeptide(L)'
;YVLEALRRDNPERALVSLYGALAQGFTRNTFISGEGCALTPLDEGGRFLFCPPNSAANSYLLSTLRYALVQDWDLDDDGKPDTLRLLFATPKRWLEDGETIQVERAPTAFGPVSVRMDSRLSQGEVLAIVELPERNRPQQILLRARVPDGWKVDAARSGSKTLRVDPHGTVDLTPLKGKVEIRFQVSHT
;
A
#
# COMPACT_ATOMS: atom_id res chain seq x y z
N TYR A 1 -5.57 -12.76 -8.91
CA TYR A 1 -6.69 -12.18 -8.14
C TYR A 1 -6.31 -10.89 -7.42
N VAL A 2 -5.38 -10.91 -6.46
CA VAL A 2 -5.05 -9.74 -5.62
C VAL A 2 -4.61 -8.51 -6.42
N LEU A 3 -3.65 -8.68 -7.34
CA LEU A 3 -3.18 -7.59 -8.18
C LEU A 3 -4.31 -6.97 -9.00
N GLU A 4 -5.23 -7.79 -9.51
CA GLU A 4 -6.41 -7.30 -10.23
C GLU A 4 -7.38 -6.54 -9.33
N ALA A 5 -7.58 -7.01 -8.09
CA ALA A 5 -8.36 -6.28 -7.09
C ALA A 5 -7.73 -4.91 -6.81
N LEU A 6 -6.40 -4.84 -6.68
CA LEU A 6 -5.67 -3.59 -6.46
C LEU A 6 -5.68 -2.67 -7.70
N ARG A 7 -5.56 -3.22 -8.91
CA ARG A 7 -5.65 -2.48 -10.18
C ARG A 7 -7.01 -1.75 -10.27
N ARG A 8 -8.09 -2.45 -9.90
CA ARG A 8 -9.46 -1.93 -9.80
C ARG A 8 -9.75 -1.10 -8.55
N ASP A 9 -8.72 -0.75 -7.78
CA ASP A 9 -8.83 0.02 -6.55
C ASP A 9 -9.78 -0.59 -5.50
N ASN A 10 -9.69 -1.90 -5.31
CA ASN A 10 -10.41 -2.65 -4.28
C ASN A 10 -9.44 -3.14 -3.19
N PRO A 11 -8.98 -2.23 -2.31
CA PRO A 11 -7.98 -2.54 -1.30
C PRO A 11 -8.47 -3.55 -0.26
N GLU A 12 -9.76 -3.56 0.08
CA GLU A 12 -10.31 -4.47 1.11
C GLU A 12 -10.16 -5.94 0.71
N ARG A 13 -10.45 -6.28 -0.56
CA ARG A 13 -10.25 -7.65 -1.07
C ARG A 13 -8.78 -8.08 -1.06
N ALA A 14 -7.88 -7.13 -1.34
CA ALA A 14 -6.44 -7.38 -1.28
C ALA A 14 -5.95 -7.55 0.17
N LEU A 15 -6.49 -6.78 1.12
CA LEU A 15 -6.13 -6.87 2.53
C LEU A 15 -6.60 -8.18 3.18
N VAL A 16 -7.78 -8.68 2.81
CA VAL A 16 -8.22 -10.04 3.22
C VAL A 16 -7.21 -11.08 2.77
N SER A 17 -6.68 -10.94 1.55
CA SER A 17 -5.68 -11.84 1.01
C SER A 17 -4.33 -11.73 1.73
N LEU A 18 -3.87 -10.50 2.04
CA LEU A 18 -2.65 -10.24 2.79
C LEU A 18 -2.70 -10.86 4.20
N TYR A 19 -3.76 -10.56 4.95
CA TYR A 19 -3.90 -11.04 6.32
C TYR A 19 -4.30 -12.52 6.40
N GLY A 20 -5.06 -13.03 5.44
CA GLY A 20 -5.35 -14.45 5.32
C GLY A 20 -4.08 -15.26 5.09
N ALA A 21 -3.16 -14.76 4.25
CA ALA A 21 -1.86 -15.37 4.07
C ALA A 21 -1.06 -15.38 5.38
N LEU A 22 -0.93 -14.24 6.07
CA LEU A 22 -0.22 -14.16 7.36
C LEU A 22 -0.83 -15.07 8.44
N ALA A 23 -2.15 -15.23 8.45
CA ALA A 23 -2.85 -16.03 9.47
C ALA A 23 -2.81 -17.54 9.21
N GLN A 24 -2.91 -17.96 7.95
CA GLN A 24 -3.14 -19.37 7.58
C GLN A 24 -2.24 -19.88 6.45
N GLY A 25 -1.64 -19.00 5.65
CA GLY A 25 -0.79 -19.36 4.51
C GLY A 25 0.69 -19.54 4.84
N PHE A 26 1.09 -19.23 6.07
CA PHE A 26 2.49 -19.30 6.53
C PHE A 26 2.59 -20.04 7.85
N THR A 27 3.68 -20.80 8.01
CA THR A 27 4.08 -21.34 9.31
C THR A 27 4.34 -20.21 10.31
N ARG A 28 3.87 -20.40 11.54
CA ARG A 28 4.14 -19.47 12.64
C ARG A 28 5.65 -19.36 12.86
N ASN A 29 6.12 -18.16 13.14
CA ASN A 29 7.51 -17.80 13.46
C ASN A 29 8.55 -17.96 12.35
N THR A 30 8.37 -18.89 11.39
CA THR A 30 9.33 -19.11 10.30
C THR A 30 8.89 -18.50 8.97
N PHE A 31 7.63 -18.09 8.83
CA PHE A 31 7.09 -17.45 7.62
C PHE A 31 7.38 -18.27 6.34
N ILE A 32 7.24 -19.60 6.44
CA ILE A 32 7.38 -20.53 5.31
C ILE A 32 5.99 -20.90 4.80
N SER A 33 5.80 -20.82 3.49
CA SER A 33 4.60 -21.29 2.80
C SER A 33 4.85 -22.62 2.07
N GLY A 34 3.77 -23.31 1.76
CA GLY A 34 3.76 -24.54 0.96
C GLY A 34 3.11 -24.31 -0.40
N GLU A 35 3.22 -25.29 -1.29
CA GLU A 35 2.52 -25.29 -2.59
C GLU A 35 0.99 -25.34 -2.40
N GLY A 36 0.52 -26.00 -1.34
CA GLY A 36 -0.89 -26.08 -0.98
C GLY A 36 -1.08 -26.30 0.52
N CYS A 37 -2.35 -26.34 0.94
CA CYS A 37 -2.74 -26.65 2.31
C CYS A 37 -3.87 -27.67 2.38
N ALA A 38 -3.98 -28.37 3.50
CA ALA A 38 -5.05 -29.30 3.81
C ALA A 38 -5.94 -28.76 4.94
N LEU A 39 -7.20 -29.20 4.95
CA LEU A 39 -8.16 -28.87 6.03
C LEU A 39 -7.86 -29.61 7.33
N THR A 40 -7.14 -30.73 7.24
CA THR A 40 -6.72 -31.55 8.38
C THR A 40 -5.19 -31.70 8.38
N PRO A 41 -4.58 -31.98 9.54
CA PRO A 41 -3.16 -32.30 9.62
C PRO A 41 -2.74 -33.41 8.64
N LEU A 42 -1.59 -33.22 8.00
CA LEU A 42 -0.93 -34.15 7.09
C LEU A 42 0.00 -35.11 7.83
N ASP A 43 0.39 -34.78 9.07
CA ASP A 43 1.23 -35.60 9.93
C ASP A 43 0.92 -35.38 11.42
N GLU A 44 1.49 -36.23 12.28
CA GLU A 44 1.33 -36.17 13.74
C GLU A 44 1.83 -34.85 14.35
N GLY A 45 2.72 -34.14 13.65
CA GLY A 45 3.23 -32.83 14.02
C GLY A 45 2.25 -31.68 13.76
N GLY A 46 1.05 -31.97 13.24
CA GLY A 46 0.02 -30.96 13.00
C GLY A 46 0.26 -30.14 11.73
N ARG A 47 1.19 -30.53 10.86
CA ARG A 47 1.49 -29.78 9.64
C ARG A 47 0.30 -29.86 8.68
N PHE A 48 -0.17 -28.72 8.20
CA PHE A 48 -1.24 -28.64 7.21
C PHE A 48 -0.75 -28.15 5.83
N LEU A 49 0.53 -27.80 5.68
CA LEU A 49 1.12 -27.32 4.41
C LEU A 49 1.80 -28.46 3.62
N PHE A 50 1.56 -28.48 2.31
CA PHE A 50 2.16 -29.40 1.33
C PHE A 50 3.40 -28.78 0.67
N CYS A 51 4.46 -29.57 0.48
CA CYS A 51 5.73 -29.15 -0.14
C CYS A 51 6.34 -27.81 0.33
N PRO A 52 6.44 -27.51 1.64
CA PRO A 52 7.23 -26.37 2.10
C PRO A 52 8.75 -26.68 2.03
N PRO A 53 9.63 -25.69 1.78
CA PRO A 53 9.32 -24.30 1.42
C PRO A 53 8.94 -24.14 -0.06
N ASN A 54 8.01 -23.22 -0.35
CA ASN A 54 7.64 -22.86 -1.73
C ASN A 54 7.88 -21.38 -2.02
N SER A 55 8.83 -21.09 -2.91
CA SER A 55 9.23 -19.71 -3.23
C SER A 55 8.13 -18.88 -3.90
N ALA A 56 7.26 -19.50 -4.71
CA ALA A 56 6.16 -18.79 -5.39
C ALA A 56 5.07 -18.38 -4.39
N ALA A 57 4.73 -19.26 -3.46
CA ALA A 57 3.78 -18.95 -2.39
C ALA A 57 4.36 -17.93 -1.39
N ASN A 58 5.67 -18.00 -1.09
CA ASN A 58 6.34 -16.99 -0.29
C ASN A 58 6.39 -15.61 -0.98
N SER A 59 6.66 -15.57 -2.29
CA SER A 59 6.75 -14.30 -3.02
C SER A 59 5.40 -13.58 -3.10
N TYR A 60 4.28 -14.32 -3.09
CA TYR A 60 2.94 -13.75 -3.05
C TYR A 60 2.73 -12.74 -1.91
N LEU A 61 3.23 -13.03 -0.70
CA LEU A 61 3.13 -12.11 0.43
C LEU A 61 3.89 -10.82 0.17
N LEU A 62 5.14 -10.94 -0.28
CA LEU A 62 6.02 -9.81 -0.55
C LEU A 62 5.47 -8.95 -1.70
N SER A 63 4.99 -9.57 -2.77
CA SER A 63 4.32 -8.88 -3.88
C SER A 63 3.06 -8.17 -3.40
N THR A 64 2.23 -8.83 -2.58
CA THR A 64 1.01 -8.21 -2.04
C THR A 64 1.34 -7.02 -1.14
N LEU A 65 2.33 -7.16 -0.25
CA LEU A 65 2.79 -6.06 0.62
C LEU A 65 3.35 -4.90 -0.20
N ARG A 66 4.18 -5.18 -1.22
CA ARG A 66 4.69 -4.16 -2.14
C ARG A 66 3.53 -3.41 -2.79
N TYR A 67 2.57 -4.13 -3.39
CA TYR A 67 1.42 -3.50 -4.05
C TYR A 67 0.41 -2.88 -3.07
N ALA A 68 0.46 -3.20 -1.77
CA ALA A 68 -0.29 -2.44 -0.75
C ALA A 68 0.25 -1.00 -0.58
N LEU A 69 1.58 -0.86 -0.69
CA LEU A 69 2.33 0.36 -0.41
C LEU A 69 2.64 1.19 -1.66
N VAL A 70 3.06 0.56 -2.76
CA VAL A 70 3.48 1.22 -3.99
C VAL A 70 2.93 0.40 -5.15
N GLN A 71 2.34 1.03 -6.14
CA GLN A 71 1.82 0.34 -7.33
C GLN A 71 2.19 1.16 -8.55
N ASP A 72 2.86 0.52 -9.50
CA ASP A 72 3.20 1.07 -10.81
C ASP A 72 2.42 0.26 -11.84
N TRP A 73 1.35 0.88 -12.35
CA TRP A 73 0.36 0.27 -13.24
C TRP A 73 0.54 0.77 -14.65
N ASP A 74 0.31 -0.15 -15.57
CA ASP A 74 -0.11 0.11 -16.95
C ASP A 74 -1.65 0.05 -16.91
N LEU A 75 -2.34 1.19 -16.98
CA LEU A 75 -3.79 1.32 -16.94
C LEU A 75 -4.41 1.50 -18.33
N ASP A 76 -3.64 1.83 -19.35
CA ASP A 76 -4.08 1.94 -20.74
C ASP A 76 -3.81 0.67 -21.58
N ASP A 77 -3.18 -0.33 -20.99
CA ASP A 77 -2.84 -1.63 -21.58
C ASP A 77 -1.89 -1.52 -22.80
N ASP A 78 -1.02 -0.51 -22.84
CA ASP A 78 -0.03 -0.31 -23.91
C ASP A 78 1.28 -1.10 -23.73
N GLY A 79 1.42 -1.80 -22.60
CA GLY A 79 2.59 -2.57 -22.21
C GLY A 79 3.62 -1.79 -21.39
N LYS A 80 3.34 -0.54 -21.00
CA LYS A 80 4.23 0.30 -20.19
C LYS A 80 3.49 0.93 -19.02
N PRO A 81 4.08 0.91 -17.80
CA PRO A 81 3.47 1.61 -16.68
C PRO A 81 3.35 3.11 -16.94
N ASP A 82 2.15 3.67 -16.75
CA ASP A 82 1.81 5.09 -16.88
C ASP A 82 1.45 5.73 -15.52
N THR A 83 0.99 4.92 -14.57
CA THR A 83 0.41 5.40 -13.30
C THR A 83 1.18 4.88 -12.08
N LEU A 84 1.58 5.80 -11.19
CA LEU A 84 2.15 5.51 -9.87
C LEU A 84 1.12 5.80 -8.77
N ARG A 85 0.70 4.78 -8.03
CA ARG A 85 -0.17 4.88 -6.85
C ARG A 85 0.62 4.57 -5.58
N LEU A 86 0.53 5.46 -4.59
CA LEU A 86 1.24 5.37 -3.32
C LEU A 86 0.24 5.22 -2.16
N LEU A 87 0.42 4.17 -1.36
CA LEU A 87 -0.34 3.82 -0.16
C LEU A 87 -1.83 3.53 -0.40
N PHE A 88 -2.17 3.03 -1.59
CA PHE A 88 -3.57 2.82 -2.00
C PHE A 88 -4.29 1.69 -1.28
N ALA A 89 -3.54 0.75 -0.69
CA ALA A 89 -4.10 -0.40 -0.01
C ALA A 89 -3.41 -0.67 1.35
N THR A 90 -2.89 0.37 1.99
CA THR A 90 -2.41 0.27 3.38
C THR A 90 -3.58 -0.07 4.32
N PRO A 91 -3.41 -1.00 5.27
CA PRO A 91 -4.38 -1.21 6.34
C PRO A 91 -4.67 0.12 7.05
N LYS A 92 -5.94 0.44 7.27
CA LYS A 92 -6.33 1.73 7.89
C LYS A 92 -5.67 1.94 9.26
N ARG A 93 -5.52 0.84 10.03
CA ARG A 93 -4.87 0.85 11.35
C ARG A 93 -3.40 1.27 11.34
N TRP A 94 -2.72 1.22 10.18
CA TRP A 94 -1.35 1.73 10.05
C TRP A 94 -1.28 3.25 10.08
N LEU A 95 -2.42 3.94 10.09
CA LEU A 95 -2.53 5.37 10.32
C LEU A 95 -3.37 5.67 11.58
N GLU A 96 -3.40 4.77 12.57
CA GLU A 96 -3.84 5.15 13.93
C GLU A 96 -3.00 6.32 14.47
N ASP A 97 -3.52 7.05 15.46
CA ASP A 97 -2.84 8.24 15.98
C ASP A 97 -1.44 7.90 16.51
N GLY A 98 -0.42 8.63 16.06
CA GLY A 98 0.99 8.39 16.41
C GLY A 98 1.70 7.34 15.55
N GLU A 99 0.98 6.59 14.70
CA GLU A 99 1.59 5.60 13.81
C GLU A 99 2.32 6.24 12.62
N THR A 100 3.26 5.48 12.06
CA THR A 100 4.06 5.92 10.91
C THR A 100 4.15 4.82 9.86
N ILE A 101 3.92 5.17 8.59
CA ILE A 101 4.25 4.35 7.43
C ILE A 101 5.51 4.91 6.78
N GLN A 102 6.52 4.07 6.56
CA GLN A 102 7.76 4.49 5.90
C GLN A 102 8.19 3.48 4.82
N VAL A 103 8.39 4.01 3.61
CA VAL A 103 8.89 3.31 2.44
C VAL A 103 10.10 4.08 1.93
N GLU A 104 11.25 3.44 1.82
CA GLU A 104 12.49 4.08 1.38
C GLU A 104 13.00 3.49 0.08
N ARG A 105 13.29 4.36 -0.89
CA ARG A 105 13.94 4.00 -2.16
C ARG A 105 13.31 2.77 -2.83
N ALA A 106 12.00 2.62 -2.75
CA ALA A 106 11.30 1.50 -3.36
C ALA A 106 11.47 1.56 -4.88
N PRO A 107 11.96 0.48 -5.52
CA PRO A 107 12.13 0.48 -6.97
C PRO A 107 10.78 0.49 -7.66
N THR A 108 10.60 1.34 -8.67
CA THR A 108 9.41 1.40 -9.54
C THR A 108 9.83 1.47 -11.01
N ALA A 109 8.90 1.27 -11.94
CA ALA A 109 9.11 1.55 -13.36
C ALA A 109 9.64 2.97 -13.64
N PHE A 110 9.32 3.92 -12.78
CA PHE A 110 9.61 5.36 -12.93
C PHE A 110 10.92 5.80 -12.26
N GLY A 111 11.55 4.93 -11.47
CA GLY A 111 12.69 5.24 -10.61
C GLY A 111 12.40 4.94 -9.13
N PRO A 112 13.38 5.12 -8.23
CA PRO A 112 13.14 4.95 -6.80
C PRO A 112 12.15 5.99 -6.27
N VAL A 113 11.28 5.58 -5.35
CA VAL A 113 10.36 6.48 -4.62
C VAL A 113 10.50 6.25 -3.11
N SER A 114 10.44 7.33 -2.34
CA SER A 114 10.35 7.24 -0.87
C SER A 114 9.07 7.94 -0.40
N VAL A 115 8.39 7.36 0.58
CA VAL A 115 7.20 7.94 1.21
C VAL A 115 7.31 7.71 2.71
N ARG A 116 7.17 8.78 3.49
CA ARG A 116 6.88 8.71 4.92
C ARG A 116 5.53 9.35 5.16
N MET A 117 4.67 8.71 5.96
CA MET A 117 3.39 9.25 6.37
C MET A 117 3.28 9.13 7.89
N ASP A 118 3.20 10.27 8.57
CA ASP A 118 3.08 10.42 10.01
C ASP A 118 1.63 10.76 10.37
N SER A 119 0.99 9.91 11.16
CA SER A 119 -0.39 10.12 11.60
C SER A 119 -0.46 10.94 12.87
N ARG A 120 -1.19 12.06 12.84
CA ARG A 120 -1.43 12.96 13.99
C ARG A 120 -2.92 13.28 14.07
N LEU A 121 -3.75 12.23 14.06
CA LEU A 121 -5.19 12.35 14.08
C LEU A 121 -5.68 13.20 15.25
N SER A 122 -5.09 13.05 16.44
CA SER A 122 -5.41 13.88 17.61
C SER A 122 -5.18 15.39 17.40
N GLN A 123 -4.38 15.76 16.41
CA GLN A 123 -4.11 17.14 15.98
C GLN A 123 -4.87 17.53 14.71
N GLY A 124 -5.71 16.65 14.18
CA GLY A 124 -6.49 16.87 12.95
C GLY A 124 -5.63 16.85 11.68
N GLU A 125 -4.48 16.18 11.67
CA GLU A 125 -3.64 16.10 10.48
C GLU A 125 -2.95 14.74 10.25
N VAL A 126 -2.61 14.48 8.99
CA VAL A 126 -1.64 13.45 8.60
C VAL A 126 -0.60 14.13 7.70
N LEU A 127 0.68 13.97 8.03
CA LEU A 127 1.77 14.56 7.25
C LEU A 127 2.42 13.50 6.39
N ALA A 128 2.63 13.78 5.11
CA ALA A 128 3.36 12.91 4.22
C ALA A 128 4.55 13.64 3.58
N ILE A 129 5.70 12.99 3.57
CA ILE A 129 6.89 13.43 2.83
C ILE A 129 7.12 12.42 1.71
N VAL A 130 7.13 12.91 0.47
CA VAL A 130 7.30 12.09 -0.73
C VAL A 130 8.52 12.55 -1.50
N GLU A 131 9.43 11.63 -1.79
CA GLU A 131 10.52 11.83 -2.74
C GLU A 131 10.10 11.20 -4.06
N LEU A 132 9.68 12.04 -5.00
CA LEU A 132 9.11 11.62 -6.28
C LEU A 132 10.20 11.05 -7.21
N PRO A 133 9.86 10.05 -8.04
CA PRO A 133 10.83 9.45 -8.95
C PRO A 133 11.26 10.42 -10.06
N GLU A 134 12.55 10.36 -10.45
CA GLU A 134 13.14 11.29 -11.42
C GLU A 134 13.59 10.63 -12.73
N ARG A 135 13.66 9.28 -12.81
CA ARG A 135 14.20 8.59 -14.00
C ARG A 135 13.30 8.76 -15.22
N ASN A 136 12.04 8.35 -15.09
CA ASN A 136 11.01 8.53 -16.11
C ASN A 136 9.75 9.05 -15.43
N ARG A 137 9.17 10.14 -15.91
CA ARG A 137 8.00 10.74 -15.27
C ARG A 137 6.73 9.92 -15.57
N PRO A 138 5.98 9.47 -14.55
CA PRO A 138 4.66 8.87 -14.74
C PRO A 138 3.69 9.87 -15.39
N GLN A 139 2.69 9.38 -16.12
CA GLN A 139 1.55 10.20 -16.55
C GLN A 139 0.71 10.62 -15.36
N GLN A 140 0.60 9.76 -14.34
CA GLN A 140 -0.15 10.04 -13.13
C GLN A 140 0.62 9.61 -11.87
N ILE A 141 0.63 10.47 -10.84
CA ILE A 141 1.15 10.15 -9.51
C ILE A 141 0.09 10.45 -8.47
N LEU A 142 -0.34 9.43 -7.74
CA LEU A 142 -1.39 9.54 -6.73
C LEU A 142 -0.87 9.10 -5.37
N LEU A 143 -1.22 9.85 -4.33
CA LEU A 143 -0.95 9.50 -2.94
C LEU A 143 -2.28 9.42 -2.18
N ARG A 144 -2.47 8.35 -1.39
CA ARG A 144 -3.67 8.17 -0.58
C ARG A 144 -3.35 8.15 0.92
N ALA A 145 -4.12 8.90 1.70
CA ALA A 145 -4.15 8.79 3.15
C ALA A 145 -5.37 7.94 3.57
N ARG A 146 -5.15 6.65 3.83
CA ARG A 146 -6.19 5.70 4.27
C ARG A 146 -6.40 5.76 5.78
N VAL A 147 -7.01 6.83 6.26
CA VAL A 147 -7.25 7.02 7.71
C VAL A 147 -8.16 5.94 8.31
N PRO A 148 -8.05 5.66 9.63
CA PRO A 148 -8.94 4.76 10.37
C PRO A 148 -10.42 5.05 10.20
N ASP A 149 -11.26 4.04 10.45
CA ASP A 149 -12.71 4.25 10.54
C ASP A 149 -13.05 5.27 11.63
N GLY A 150 -14.06 6.10 11.38
CA GLY A 150 -14.37 7.26 12.21
C GLY A 150 -13.57 8.51 11.87
N TRP A 151 -12.58 8.43 10.98
CA TRP A 151 -11.86 9.59 10.45
C TRP A 151 -12.13 9.81 8.97
N LYS A 152 -12.03 11.07 8.53
CA LYS A 152 -12.10 11.45 7.12
C LYS A 152 -11.03 12.46 6.76
N VAL A 153 -10.60 12.46 5.51
CA VAL A 153 -9.71 13.48 4.95
C VAL A 153 -10.58 14.59 4.36
N ASP A 154 -10.46 15.81 4.90
CA ASP A 154 -11.28 16.96 4.46
C ASP A 154 -10.57 17.80 3.41
N ALA A 155 -9.25 17.95 3.53
CA ALA A 155 -8.46 18.78 2.63
C ALA A 155 -7.00 18.31 2.59
N ALA A 156 -6.27 18.75 1.58
CA ALA A 156 -4.85 18.52 1.49
C ALA A 156 -4.14 19.71 0.85
N ARG A 157 -2.88 19.94 1.24
CA ARG A 157 -2.04 21.00 0.67
C ARG A 157 -0.58 20.58 0.57
N SER A 158 0.12 21.19 -0.37
CA SER A 158 1.58 21.15 -0.51
C SER A 158 2.11 22.57 -0.40
N GLY A 159 2.72 22.94 0.73
CA GLY A 159 3.05 24.33 1.03
C GLY A 159 1.79 25.22 1.01
N SER A 160 1.77 26.25 0.16
CA SER A 160 0.61 27.14 -0.05
C SER A 160 -0.41 26.62 -1.06
N LYS A 161 -0.08 25.55 -1.83
CA LYS A 161 -0.94 25.02 -2.88
C LYS A 161 -1.95 24.04 -2.31
N THR A 162 -3.23 24.32 -2.48
CA THR A 162 -4.31 23.36 -2.17
C THR A 162 -4.35 22.25 -3.22
N LEU A 163 -4.53 21.01 -2.78
CA LEU A 163 -4.68 19.84 -3.62
C LEU A 163 -6.13 19.35 -3.54
N ARG A 164 -6.69 18.93 -4.68
CA ARG A 164 -8.01 18.32 -4.70
C ARG A 164 -7.91 16.94 -4.04
N VAL A 165 -8.76 16.70 -3.05
CA VAL A 165 -8.92 15.41 -2.38
C VAL A 165 -10.13 14.70 -2.96
N ASP A 166 -9.99 13.42 -3.29
CA ASP A 166 -11.11 12.57 -3.70
C ASP A 166 -11.82 11.94 -2.48
N PRO A 167 -13.00 11.29 -2.64
CA PRO A 167 -13.71 10.66 -1.53
C PRO A 167 -12.93 9.57 -0.78
N HIS A 168 -11.83 9.08 -1.33
CA HIS A 168 -10.97 8.04 -0.72
C HIS A 168 -9.74 8.63 -0.02
N GLY A 169 -9.63 9.96 0.08
CA GLY A 169 -8.46 10.62 0.69
C GLY A 169 -7.23 10.65 -0.22
N THR A 170 -7.43 10.60 -1.53
CA THR A 170 -6.37 10.61 -2.55
C THR A 170 -6.11 12.01 -3.08
N VAL A 171 -4.84 12.33 -3.32
CA VAL A 171 -4.40 13.56 -3.99
C VAL A 171 -3.52 13.26 -5.20
N ASP A 172 -3.57 14.16 -6.17
CA ASP A 172 -2.73 14.13 -7.37
C ASP A 172 -1.42 14.89 -7.15
N LEU A 173 -0.30 14.17 -7.22
CA LEU A 173 1.06 14.68 -7.10
C LEU A 173 1.75 14.86 -8.46
N THR A 174 1.09 14.50 -9.57
CA THR A 174 1.61 14.63 -10.94
C THR A 174 2.24 15.99 -11.23
N PRO A 175 1.67 17.15 -10.83
CA PRO A 175 2.28 18.45 -11.14
C PRO A 175 3.51 18.78 -10.28
N LEU A 176 3.83 17.98 -9.28
CA LEU A 176 4.94 18.21 -8.34
C LEU A 176 6.23 17.49 -8.79
N LYS A 177 7.36 17.87 -8.19
CA LYS A 177 8.69 17.32 -8.49
C LYS A 177 9.58 17.31 -7.25
N GLY A 178 10.57 16.42 -7.23
CA GLY A 178 11.55 16.30 -6.15
C GLY A 178 10.90 15.86 -4.83
N LYS A 179 11.42 16.39 -3.73
CA LYS A 179 10.90 16.14 -2.38
C LYS A 179 9.77 17.09 -2.05
N VAL A 180 8.61 16.56 -1.69
CA VAL A 180 7.41 17.34 -1.35
C VAL A 180 6.82 16.94 -0.01
N GLU A 181 6.30 17.92 0.72
CA GLU A 181 5.49 17.71 1.93
C GLU A 181 4.02 17.92 1.58
N ILE A 182 3.20 16.93 1.89
CA ILE A 182 1.75 16.95 1.76
C ILE A 182 1.15 16.92 3.15
N ARG A 183 0.35 17.93 3.49
CA ARG A 183 -0.43 17.97 4.72
C ARG A 183 -1.88 17.65 4.41
N PHE A 184 -2.37 16.54 4.94
CA PHE A 184 -3.79 16.20 4.96
C PHE A 184 -4.41 16.75 6.23
N GLN A 185 -5.52 17.48 6.08
CA GLN A 185 -6.39 17.84 7.20
C GLN A 185 -7.46 16.75 7.35
N VAL A 186 -7.63 16.28 8.57
CA VAL A 186 -8.54 15.18 8.89
C VAL A 186 -9.43 15.57 10.06
N SER A 187 -10.63 15.02 10.09
CA SER A 187 -11.54 15.19 11.23
C SER A 187 -12.20 13.87 11.59
N HIS A 188 -12.57 13.78 12.87
CA HIS A 188 -13.37 12.69 13.38
C HIS A 188 -14.83 12.92 12.96
N THR A 189 -15.45 11.87 12.40
CA THR A 189 -16.85 11.85 11.96
C THR A 189 -17.74 11.29 13.07
#